data_AF-J9GSC1-F1
#
_entry.id   AF-J9GSC1-F1
#
_cell.length_a   1.000
_cell.length_b   1.000
_cell.length_c   1.000
_cell.angle_alpha   90.00
_cell.angle_beta   90.00
_cell.angle_gamma   90.00
#
_symmetry.space_group_name_H-M   'P 1'
#
loop_
_entity.id
_entity.type
_entity.pdbx_description
1 polymer ?
#
loop_
_entity_poly.entity_id
_entity_poly.type
_entity_poly.pdbx_seq_one_letter_code
_entity_poly.pdbx_strand_id
1 'polypeptide(L)' 'QEEGKVGTYREFADLTLPRIKEAGYNAIQLMAIMEHPYYGSFGYQVSNFYAASSWFGKPEDLKYLVNKAP' A
#
# COMPACT_ATOMS: atom_id res chain seq x y z
N GLN A 1 -4.18 7.24 9.72
CA GLN A 1 -4.67 8.20 8.72
C GLN A 1 -6.04 8.64 9.19
N GLU A 2 -6.19 9.91 9.56
CA GLU A 2 -7.48 10.50 10.00
C GLU A 2 -8.02 11.49 8.96
N GLU A 3 -7.24 11.79 7.93
CA GLU A 3 -7.64 12.67 6.82
C GLU A 3 -8.31 11.86 5.71
N GLY A 4 -9.40 12.39 5.15
CA GLY A 4 -10.14 11.82 4.01
C GLY A 4 -9.39 11.95 2.68
N LYS A 5 -8.16 11.43 2.62
CA LYS A 5 -7.30 11.41 1.42
C LYS A 5 -6.80 10.00 1.15
N VAL A 6 -6.37 9.75 -0.09
CA VAL A 6 -5.67 8.51 -0.43
C VAL A 6 -4.32 8.49 0.28
N GLY A 7 -4.08 7.46 1.09
CA GLY A 7 -2.81 7.28 1.79
C GLY A 7 -1.69 6.89 0.85
N THR A 8 -0.45 7.30 1.14
CA THR A 8 0.71 6.91 0.32
C THR A 8 1.43 5.67 0.85
N TYR A 9 2.21 5.00 -0.01
CA TYR A 9 3.09 3.90 0.41
C TYR A 9 4.08 4.32 1.51
N ARG A 10 4.59 5.56 1.44
CA ARG A 10 5.50 6.13 2.45
C ARG A 10 4.80 6.32 3.79
N GLU A 11 3.63 6.93 3.78
CA GLU A 11 2.85 7.10 5.01
C GLU A 11 2.49 5.75 5.64
N PHE A 12 2.13 4.75 4.84
CA PHE A 12 1.86 3.40 5.35
C PHE A 12 3.13 2.79 5.98
N ALA A 13 4.26 2.90 5.29
CA ALA A 13 5.54 2.39 5.76
C ALA A 13 6.00 3.05 7.07
N ASP A 14 5.81 4.35 7.20
CA ASP A 14 6.33 5.14 8.32
C ASP A 14 5.39 5.18 9.52
N LEU A 15 4.07 5.15 9.29
CA LEU A 15 3.06 5.35 10.34
C LEU A 15 2.33 4.06 10.72
N THR A 16 2.14 3.14 9.77
CA THR A 16 1.32 1.93 9.98
C THR A 16 2.17 0.70 10.32
N LEU A 17 3.30 0.49 9.64
CA LEU A 17 4.18 -0.66 9.92
C LEU A 17 4.64 -0.74 11.39
N PRO A 18 5.05 0.36 12.06
CA PRO A 18 5.43 0.29 13.48
C PRO A 18 4.29 -0.21 14.36
N ARG A 19 3.05 0.22 14.08
CA ARG A 19 1.85 -0.22 14.83
C ARG A 19 1.55 -1.70 14.61
N ILE A 20 1.70 -2.20 13.38
CA ILE A 20 1.52 -3.62 13.06
C ILE A 20 2.55 -4.47 13.83
N LYS A 21 3.80 -4.00 13.87
CA LYS A 21 4.88 -4.65 14.62
C LYS A 21 4.62 -4.65 16.13
N GLU A 22 4.22 -3.50 16.68
CA GLU A 22 3.84 -3.38 18.11
C GLU A 22 2.66 -4.28 18.48
N ALA A 23 1.71 -4.47 17.56
CA ALA A 23 0.59 -5.39 17.74
C ALA A 23 0.98 -6.88 17.61
N GLY A 24 2.23 -7.20 17.25
CA GLY A 24 2.75 -8.58 17.22
C GLY A 24 2.41 -9.39 15.96
N TYR A 25 1.91 -8.75 14.89
CA TYR A 25 1.71 -9.43 13.61
C TYR A 25 3.06 -9.69 12.92
N ASN A 26 3.16 -10.80 12.20
CA ASN A 26 4.37 -11.25 11.51
C ASN A 26 4.23 -11.29 9.98
N ALA A 27 3.03 -11.05 9.45
CA ALA A 27 2.75 -11.07 8.02
C ALA A 27 1.74 -9.98 7.68
N ILE A 28 1.90 -9.38 6.50
CA ILE A 28 1.05 -8.30 6.01
C ILE A 28 0.53 -8.69 4.64
N GLN A 29 -0.79 -8.76 4.49
CA GLN A 29 -1.44 -8.88 3.20
C GLN A 29 -1.74 -7.49 2.65
N LEU A 30 -1.14 -7.14 1.51
CA LEU A 30 -1.40 -5.88 0.81
C LEU A 30 -2.45 -6.09 -0.29
N MET A 31 -3.52 -5.30 -0.24
CA MET A 31 -4.57 -5.29 -1.25
C MET A 31 -4.41 -4.09 -2.19
N ALA A 32 -5.03 -4.15 -3.38
CA ALA A 32 -5.06 -3.05 -4.34
C ALA A 32 -3.70 -2.54 -4.86
N ILE A 33 -2.66 -3.38 -4.82
CA ILE A 33 -1.30 -3.01 -5.29
C ILE A 33 -1.19 -2.98 -6.81
N MET A 34 -1.86 -3.90 -7.52
CA MET A 34 -1.88 -3.88 -8.98
C MET A 34 -2.70 -2.68 -9.47
N GLU A 35 -2.23 -2.02 -10.53
CA GLU A 35 -2.90 -0.85 -11.11
C GLU A 35 -4.32 -1.21 -11.56
N HIS A 36 -5.26 -0.42 -11.07
CA HIS A 36 -6.69 -0.56 -11.30
C HIS A 36 -7.27 0.83 -11.53
N PRO A 37 -8.08 1.03 -12.59
CA PRO A 37 -8.55 2.35 -12.97
C PRO A 37 -9.71 2.81 -12.08
N TYR A 38 -10.43 1.88 -11.47
CA TYR A 38 -11.56 2.16 -10.59
C TYR A 38 -11.19 1.92 -9.13
N TYR A 39 -10.93 3.00 -8.38
CA TYR A 39 -10.55 2.94 -6.96
C TYR A 39 -11.55 2.16 -6.10
N GLY A 40 -12.85 2.27 -6.39
CA GLY A 40 -13.92 1.54 -5.70
C GLY A 40 -13.91 0.02 -5.95
N SER A 41 -13.13 -0.48 -6.90
CA SER A 41 -12.96 -1.92 -7.12
C SER A 41 -12.13 -2.60 -6.04
N PHE A 42 -11.49 -1.85 -5.15
CA PHE A 42 -10.61 -2.37 -4.12
C PHE A 42 -9.47 -3.26 -4.68
N GLY A 43 -9.07 -3.00 -5.94
CA GLY A 43 -8.03 -3.75 -6.64
C GLY A 43 -8.49 -5.01 -7.37
N TYR A 44 -9.79 -5.34 -7.37
CA TYR A 44 -10.31 -6.53 -8.06
C TYR A 44 -10.44 -6.35 -9.57
N GLN A 45 -10.54 -5.11 -10.06
CA GLN A 45 -10.62 -4.80 -11.49
C GLN A 45 -9.27 -4.28 -12.00
N VAL A 46 -8.32 -5.20 -12.15
CA VAL A 46 -6.96 -4.87 -12.60
C VAL A 46 -6.96 -4.50 -14.09
N SER A 47 -6.32 -3.37 -14.43
CA SER A 47 -6.08 -2.97 -15.83
C SER A 47 -4.65 -3.25 -16.27
N ASN A 48 -3.67 -3.13 -15.36
CA ASN A 48 -2.27 -3.42 -15.65
C ASN A 48 -1.66 -4.26 -14.54
N PHE A 49 -1.34 -5.51 -14.89
CA PHE A 49 -0.88 -6.53 -13.96
C PHE A 49 0.57 -6.33 -13.46
N TYR A 50 1.37 -5.52 -14.15
CA TYR A 50 2.79 -5.30 -13.81
C TYR A 50 3.07 -3.92 -13.21
N ALA A 51 2.09 -3.01 -13.26
CA ALA A 51 2.23 -1.67 -12.68
C ALA A 51 1.76 -1.66 -11.23
N ALA A 52 2.56 -1.07 -10.35
CA ALA A 52 2.12 -0.69 -9.03
C ALA A 52 1.13 0.48 -9.14
N SER A 53 0.05 0.42 -8.37
CA SER A 53 -1.02 1.40 -8.34
C SER A 53 -0.50 2.81 -8.07
N SER A 54 -0.65 3.69 -9.06
CA SER A 54 -0.18 5.08 -9.04
C SER A 54 -0.90 5.96 -8.01
N TRP A 55 -2.08 5.53 -7.54
CA TRP A 55 -2.85 6.20 -6.48
C TRP A 55 -2.06 6.41 -5.18
N PHE A 56 -1.11 5.53 -4.88
CA PHE A 56 -0.40 5.52 -3.59
C PHE A 56 1.05 6.03 -3.67
N GLY A 57 1.55 6.37 -4.86
CA GLY A 57 2.90 6.89 -5.05
C GLY A 57 3.65 6.23 -6.21
N LYS A 58 4.99 6.35 -6.20
CA LYS A 58 5.83 5.77 -7.24
C LYS A 58 6.15 4.29 -6.95
N PRO A 59 6.50 3.48 -7.96
CA PRO A 59 6.95 2.10 -7.73
C PRO A 59 8.11 1.97 -6.75
N GLU A 60 8.99 2.97 -6.66
CA GLU A 60 10.09 3.02 -5.69
C GLU A 60 9.60 3.11 -4.24
N ASP A 61 8.44 3.73 -4.02
CA ASP A 61 7.85 3.87 -2.68
C ASP A 61 7.23 2.55 -2.21
N LEU A 62 6.70 1.74 -3.15
CA LEU A 62 6.28 0.37 -2.85
C LEU A 62 7.48 -0.50 -2.45
N LYS A 63 8.60 -0.38 -3.16
CA LYS A 63 9.85 -1.07 -2.78
C LYS A 63 10.32 -0.65 -1.39
N TYR A 64 10.23 0.64 -1.07
CA TYR A 64 10.55 1.15 0.27
C TYR A 64 9.65 0.53 1.35
N LEU A 65 8.34 0.46 1.11
CA LEU A 65 7.39 -0.18 2.03
C LEU A 65 7.77 -1.63 2.29
N VAL A 66 8.03 -2.42 1.23
CA VAL A 66 8.42 -3.83 1.36
C VAL A 66 9.73 -3.99 2.13
N ASN A 67 10.73 -3.14 1.86
CA ASN A 67 12.02 -3.19 2.56
C ASN A 67 11.94 -2.80 4.05
N LYS A 68 10.94 -2.01 4.43
CA LYS A 68 10.73 -1.57 5.83
C LYS A 68 9.84 -2.51 6.63
N ALA A 69 9.11 -3.40 5.96
CA ALA A 69 8.25 -4.38 6.62
C ALA A 69 9.07 -5.24 7.61
N PRO A 70 8.53 -5.54 8.79
CA PRO A 70 9.21 -6.30 9.84
C PRO A 70 9.47 -7.77 9.47
#